data_AF-A0A5C6QVL8-F1
#
_entry.id   AF-A0A5C6QVL8-F1
#
_cell.length_a   1.000
_cell.length_b   1.000
_cell.length_c   1.000
_cell.angle_alpha   90.00
_cell.angle_beta   90.00
_cell.angle_gamma   90.00
#
_symmetry.space_group_name_H-M   'P 1'
#
loop_
_entity.id
_entity.type
_entity.pdbx_description
1 polymer ?
#
loop_
_entity_poly.entity_id
_entity_poly.type
_entity_poly.pdbx_seq_one_letter_code
_entity_poly.pdbx_strand_id
1 'polypeptide(L)'
;MQMLNIVIYSLKALLTGLWVLAILGLLSLSPLAAEYQFYALVLAGVALLVHFIEFFAMKAKFKKQSGLAMNFVQTMLWGFGYWLPILQLAKKQID
;
A
#
# COMPACT_ATOMS: atom_id res chain seq x y z
N MET A 1 -11.03 14.87 13.61
CA MET A 1 -11.26 13.65 12.78
C MET A 1 -11.33 13.93 11.27
N GLN A 2 -11.91 15.04 10.79
CA GLN A 2 -12.03 15.33 9.35
C GLN A 2 -10.68 15.51 8.62
N MET A 3 -9.71 16.22 9.22
CA MET A 3 -8.41 16.48 8.57
C MET A 3 -7.57 15.20 8.35
N LEU A 4 -7.56 14.28 9.31
CA LEU A 4 -6.83 13.01 9.18
C LEU A 4 -7.39 12.15 8.04
N ASN A 5 -8.71 12.08 7.90
CA ASN A 5 -9.34 11.36 6.81
C ASN A 5 -8.97 11.95 5.45
N ILE A 6 -8.96 13.28 5.32
CA ILE A 6 -8.53 13.95 4.08
C ILE A 6 -7.09 13.56 3.73
N VAL A 7 -6.17 13.60 4.71
CA VAL A 7 -4.77 13.19 4.49
C VAL A 7 -4.68 11.73 4.02
N ILE A 8 -5.42 10.82 4.66
CA ILE A 8 -5.43 9.40 4.29
C ILE A 8 -5.94 9.21 2.87
N TYR A 9 -7.07 9.85 2.50
CA TYR A 9 -7.62 9.74 1.15
C TYR A 9 -6.69 10.34 0.10
N SER A 10 -6.06 11.48 0.37
CA SER A 10 -5.09 12.09 -0.52
C SER A 10 -3.85 11.20 -0.72
N LEU A 11 -3.32 10.60 0.35
CA LEU A 11 -2.20 9.65 0.25
C LEU A 11 -2.57 8.44 -0.60
N LYS A 12 -3.80 7.91 -0.46
CA LYS A 12 -4.27 6.79 -1.28
C LYS A 12 -4.44 7.17 -2.74
N ALA A 13 -4.97 8.37 -3.01
CA ALA A 13 -5.09 8.89 -4.36
C ALA A 13 -3.70 9.05 -5.01
N LEU A 14 -2.73 9.60 -4.27
CA LEU A 14 -1.34 9.73 -4.72
C LEU A 14 -0.68 8.36 -4.96
N LEU A 15 -0.87 7.40 -4.05
CA LEU A 15 -0.34 6.05 -4.22
C LEU A 15 -0.95 5.35 -5.45
N THR A 16 -2.26 5.52 -5.67
CA THR A 16 -2.92 5.01 -6.88
C THR A 16 -2.37 5.67 -8.14
N GLY A 17 -2.20 7.00 -8.12
CA GLY A 17 -1.56 7.75 -9.20
C GLY A 17 -0.14 7.26 -9.48
N LEU A 18 0.66 7.01 -8.43
CA LEU A 18 2.01 6.46 -8.54
C LEU A 18 2.00 5.10 -9.24
N TRP A 19 1.09 4.19 -8.86
CA TRP A 19 0.96 2.89 -9.52
C TRP A 19 0.58 3.01 -11.00
N VAL A 20 -0.38 3.89 -11.33
CA VAL A 20 -0.77 4.16 -12.72
C VAL A 20 0.41 4.69 -13.53
N LEU A 21 1.16 5.67 -12.99
CA LEU A 21 2.34 6.22 -13.66
C LEU A 21 3.47 5.19 -13.83
N ALA A 22 3.64 4.29 -12.85
CA ALA A 22 4.61 3.21 -12.95
C ALA A 22 4.23 2.22 -14.08
N ILE A 23 2.96 1.82 -14.15
CA ILE A 23 2.45 0.93 -15.21
C ILE A 23 2.58 1.59 -16.58
N LEU A 24 2.15 2.84 -16.73
CA LEU A 24 2.30 3.59 -17.98
C LEU A 24 3.76 3.73 -18.38
N GLY A 25 4.65 3.95 -17.42
CA GLY A 25 6.11 3.95 -17.63
C GLY A 25 6.65 2.66 -18.20
N LEU A 26 6.29 1.54 -17.59
CA LEU A 26 6.74 0.21 -18.03
C LEU A 26 6.23 -0.11 -19.44
N LEU A 27 5.04 0.38 -19.79
CA LEU A 27 4.48 0.24 -21.13
C LEU A 27 4.99 1.29 -22.12
N SER A 28 5.90 2.18 -21.71
CA SER A 28 6.36 3.33 -22.51
C SER A 28 5.22 4.24 -23.00
N LEU A 29 4.13 4.31 -22.23
CA LEU A 29 2.94 5.15 -22.45
C LEU A 29 2.87 6.32 -21.46
N SER A 30 3.93 6.59 -20.72
CA SER A 30 3.90 7.63 -19.70
C SER A 30 3.83 9.02 -20.33
N PRO A 31 2.98 9.92 -19.82
CA PRO A 31 2.97 11.32 -20.22
C PRO A 31 4.13 12.12 -19.61
N LEU A 32 4.92 11.54 -18.70
CA LEU A 32 6.08 12.22 -18.10
C LEU A 32 7.30 12.16 -19.03
N ALA A 33 8.11 13.21 -18.98
CA ALA A 33 9.44 13.18 -19.58
C ALA A 33 10.30 12.07 -18.95
N ALA A 34 11.24 11.52 -19.73
CA ALA A 34 12.01 10.34 -19.37
C ALA A 34 12.75 10.47 -18.02
N GLU A 35 13.29 11.66 -17.73
CA GLU A 35 13.95 11.97 -16.45
C GLU A 35 13.03 11.82 -15.25
N TYR A 36 11.82 12.36 -15.31
CA TYR A 36 10.83 12.23 -14.23
C TYR A 36 10.23 10.82 -14.17
N GLN A 37 10.11 10.15 -15.31
CA GLN A 37 9.64 8.77 -15.35
C GLN A 37 10.58 7.81 -14.62
N PHE A 38 11.89 8.01 -14.75
CA PHE A 38 12.88 7.23 -14.00
C PHE A 38 12.69 7.40 -12.49
N TYR A 39 12.56 8.64 -12.01
CA TYR A 39 12.31 8.89 -10.58
C TYR A 39 10.99 8.29 -10.09
N ALA A 40 9.91 8.38 -10.89
CA ALA A 40 8.63 7.78 -10.56
C ALA A 40 8.72 6.24 -10.44
N LEU A 41 9.46 5.59 -11.36
CA LEU A 41 9.69 4.14 -11.32
C LEU A 41 10.53 3.73 -10.11
N VAL A 42 11.59 4.48 -9.78
CA VAL A 42 12.41 4.22 -8.58
C VAL A 42 11.55 4.35 -7.32
N LEU A 43 10.74 5.41 -7.22
CA LEU A 43 9.84 5.63 -6.09
C LEU A 43 8.81 4.49 -5.96
N ALA A 44 8.19 4.10 -7.08
CA ALA A 44 7.25 2.97 -7.10
C ALA A 44 7.94 1.65 -6.71
N GLY A 45 9.18 1.42 -7.14
CA GLY A 45 9.98 0.25 -6.76
C GLY A 45 10.28 0.19 -5.27
N VAL A 46 10.66 1.32 -4.65
CA VAL A 46 10.87 1.41 -3.19
C VAL A 46 9.55 1.15 -2.44
N ALA A 47 8.45 1.77 -2.86
CA ALA A 47 7.14 1.55 -2.26
C ALA A 47 6.70 0.08 -2.36
N LEU A 48 6.94 -0.56 -3.51
CA LEU A 48 6.66 -1.98 -3.72
C LEU A 48 7.47 -2.87 -2.77
N LEU A 49 8.76 -2.57 -2.58
CA LEU A 49 9.63 -3.30 -1.66
C LEU A 49 9.14 -3.19 -0.22
N VAL A 50 8.74 -1.99 0.20
CA VAL A 50 8.14 -1.78 1.53
C VAL A 50 6.88 -2.63 1.69
N HIS A 51 5.94 -2.58 0.75
CA HIS A 51 4.73 -3.40 0.80
C HIS A 51 5.01 -4.90 0.75
N PHE A 52 6.07 -5.33 0.06
CA PHE A 52 6.50 -6.72 0.02
C PHE A 52 6.99 -7.20 1.38
N ILE A 53 7.85 -6.42 2.04
CA ILE A 53 8.30 -6.70 3.41
C ILE A 53 7.10 -6.70 4.37
N GLU A 54 6.23 -5.70 4.25
CA GLU A 54 5.00 -5.56 5.01
C GLU A 54 4.11 -6.82 4.92
N PHE A 55 3.86 -7.28 3.70
CA PHE A 55 3.08 -8.48 3.42
C PHE A 55 3.69 -9.72 4.05
N PHE A 56 5.01 -9.94 3.89
CA PHE A 56 5.68 -11.11 4.44
C PHE A 56 5.72 -11.11 5.97
N ALA A 57 5.98 -9.96 6.58
CA ALA A 57 6.01 -9.82 8.03
C ALA A 57 4.64 -10.12 8.66
N MET A 58 3.55 -9.72 7.99
CA MET A 58 2.21 -9.76 8.59
C MET A 58 1.32 -10.89 8.11
N LYS A 59 1.60 -11.55 6.97
CA LYS A 59 0.74 -12.63 6.43
C LYS A 59 0.47 -13.74 7.45
N ALA A 60 1.48 -14.13 8.24
CA ALA A 60 1.35 -15.19 9.24
C ALA A 60 0.49 -14.73 10.42
N LYS A 61 0.74 -13.52 10.93
CA LYS A 61 -0.01 -12.94 12.05
C LYS A 61 -1.47 -12.67 11.68
N PHE A 62 -1.72 -12.13 10.49
CA PHE A 62 -3.05 -11.89 9.94
C PHE A 62 -3.84 -13.19 9.82
N LYS A 63 -3.28 -14.22 9.15
CA LYS A 63 -3.95 -15.52 9.01
C LYS A 63 -4.33 -16.14 10.35
N LYS A 64 -3.44 -16.04 11.34
CA LYS A 64 -3.67 -16.58 12.68
C LYS A 64 -4.79 -15.84 13.44
N GLN A 65 -4.87 -14.51 13.31
CA GLN A 65 -5.79 -13.70 14.12
C GLN A 65 -7.15 -13.44 13.46
N SER A 66 -7.21 -13.30 12.13
CA SER A 66 -8.45 -13.00 11.41
C SER A 66 -9.07 -14.22 10.72
N GLY A 67 -8.34 -15.33 10.58
CA GLY A 67 -8.76 -16.49 9.80
C GLY A 67 -8.78 -16.26 8.27
N LEU A 68 -8.52 -15.03 7.82
CA LEU A 68 -8.50 -14.63 6.41
C LEU A 68 -7.07 -14.65 5.86
N ALA A 69 -6.94 -14.92 4.56
CA ALA A 69 -5.67 -14.81 3.86
C ALA A 69 -5.44 -13.37 3.39
N MET A 70 -4.26 -12.82 3.67
CA MET A 70 -3.86 -11.51 3.17
C MET A 70 -3.55 -11.59 1.67
N ASN A 71 -3.99 -10.60 0.88
CA ASN A 71 -3.66 -10.48 -0.54
C ASN A 71 -2.64 -9.36 -0.76
N PHE A 72 -1.55 -9.66 -1.46
CA PHE A 72 -0.49 -8.70 -1.76
C PHE A 72 -0.97 -7.47 -2.53
N VAL A 73 -1.91 -7.64 -3.47
CA VAL A 73 -2.52 -6.52 -4.21
C VAL A 73 -3.31 -5.61 -3.27
N GLN A 74 -4.00 -6.20 -2.28
CA GLN A 74 -4.69 -5.41 -1.26
C GLN A 74 -3.69 -4.70 -0.34
N THR A 75 -2.55 -5.32 -0.01
CA THR A 75 -1.45 -4.66 0.73
C THR A 75 -0.85 -3.50 -0.06
N MET A 76 -0.66 -3.60 -1.38
CA MET A 76 -0.18 -2.48 -2.20
C MET A 76 -1.17 -1.30 -2.27
N LEU A 77 -2.47 -1.56 -2.27
CA LEU A 77 -3.49 -0.52 -2.41
C LEU A 77 -3.92 0.09 -1.07
N TRP A 78 -3.86 -0.69 0.01
CA TRP A 78 -4.39 -0.30 1.32
C TRP A 78 -3.34 -0.25 2.44
N GLY A 79 -2.15 -0.82 2.25
CA GLY A 79 -1.06 -0.87 3.23
C GLY A 79 -1.54 -1.24 4.64
N PHE A 80 -1.05 -0.49 5.64
CA PHE A 80 -1.45 -0.57 7.05
C PHE A 80 -2.97 -0.52 7.29
N GLY A 81 -3.77 0.08 6.40
CA GLY A 81 -5.23 0.09 6.50
C GLY A 81 -5.84 -1.32 6.41
N TYR A 82 -5.17 -2.24 5.74
CA TYR A 82 -5.56 -3.65 5.70
C TYR A 82 -5.49 -4.33 7.08
N TRP A 83 -4.71 -3.76 8.01
CA TRP A 83 -4.46 -4.35 9.33
C TRP A 83 -5.47 -3.89 10.37
N LEU A 84 -6.35 -2.94 10.04
CA LEU A 84 -7.33 -2.36 10.96
C LEU A 84 -8.13 -3.44 11.73
N PRO A 85 -8.61 -4.54 11.10
CA PRO A 85 -9.30 -5.60 11.81
C PRO A 85 -8.43 -6.32 12.85
N ILE A 86 -7.13 -6.53 12.54
CA ILE A 86 -6.19 -7.13 13.50
C ILE A 86 -5.95 -6.19 14.68
N LEU A 87 -5.73 -4.90 14.41
CA LEU A 87 -5.46 -3.93 15.47
C LEU A 87 -6.64 -3.81 16.42
N GLN A 88 -7.87 -3.89 15.91
CA GLN A 88 -9.09 -3.92 16.71
C GLN A 88 -9.21 -5.23 17.53
N LEU A 89 -8.90 -6.39 16.93
CA LEU A 89 -8.90 -7.68 17.65
C LEU A 89 -7.83 -7.72 18.75
N ALA A 90 -6.62 -7.25 18.45
CA ALA A 90 -5.52 -7.19 19.41
C ALA A 90 -5.84 -6.24 20.57
N LYS A 91 -6.44 -5.08 20.30
CA LYS A 91 -6.91 -4.16 21.34
C LYS A 91 -7.94 -4.82 22.27
N LYS A 92 -8.93 -5.53 21.70
CA LYS A 92 -9.98 -6.22 22.45
C LYS A 92 -9.48 -7.41 23.29
N GLN A 93 -8.27 -7.92 23.03
CA GLN A 93 -7.64 -8.97 23.87
C GLN A 93 -6.82 -8.40 25.03
N ILE A 94 -6.53 -7.09 25.01
CA ILE A 94 -5.74 -6.38 26.03
C ILE A 94 -6.65 -5.62 27.00
N ASP A 95 -7.83 -5.20 26.55
CA ASP A 95 -8.93 -4.66 27.38
C ASP A 95 -9.78 -5.78 28.02
#